data_AF-A0A259KGG5-F1
#
_entry.id   AF-A0A259KGG5-F1
#
_cell.length_a   1.000
_cell.length_b   1.000
_cell.length_c   1.000
_cell.angle_alpha   90.00
_cell.angle_beta   90.00
_cell.angle_gamma   90.00
#
_symmetry.space_group_name_H-M   'P 1'
#
loop_
_entity.id
_entity.type
_entity.pdbx_description
1 polymer ?
#
loop_
_entity_poly.entity_id
_entity_poly.type
_entity_poly.pdbx_seq_one_letter_code
_entity_poly.pdbx_strand_id
1 'polypeptide(L)'
;MSDLFGLAFPFFGLIFLGYACGRFVRLPEEGLAWLSFFIIYVALPALFYRIVSQTPFAQLINPGFILAVVVSTSFCALLALILALWLRRGNIGEAAIATTVGAYANVGYMGPGLTLAALGQDAATPAALIFACDSLFFFTLVPLLMGVHGRSESVLHTLAGVVKRVVTHPFNVATLLGIVSAAFEFRAPGAVERMLDFLKNAAAPCALFTLGVTVALRPLGRVPRELAPLLALKLLVHPLV
;
A
#
# COMPACT_ATOMS: atom_id res chain seq x y z
N MET A 1 -25.72 8.81 7.37
CA MET A 1 -24.54 9.71 7.32
C MET A 1 -23.69 9.64 8.58
N SER A 2 -24.28 9.42 9.77
CA SER A 2 -23.57 9.14 11.03
C SER A 2 -22.58 7.96 10.94
N ASP A 3 -22.94 6.89 10.22
CA ASP A 3 -22.11 5.68 10.14
C ASP A 3 -20.82 5.89 9.34
N LEU A 4 -20.85 6.73 8.30
CA LEU A 4 -19.69 6.98 7.45
C LEU A 4 -18.66 7.87 8.16
N PHE A 5 -19.13 8.84 8.94
CA PHE A 5 -18.26 9.62 9.82
C PHE A 5 -17.70 8.75 10.94
N GLY A 6 -18.52 7.93 11.60
CA GLY A 6 -18.07 7.00 12.63
C GLY A 6 -17.04 5.98 12.12
N LEU A 7 -17.17 5.55 10.87
CA LEU A 7 -16.24 4.64 10.22
C LEU A 7 -14.90 5.30 9.87
N ALA A 8 -14.94 6.54 9.37
CA ALA A 8 -13.75 7.27 8.92
C ALA A 8 -13.00 7.93 10.08
N PHE A 9 -13.71 8.32 11.15
CA PHE A 9 -13.18 9.10 12.26
C PHE A 9 -11.96 8.49 12.95
N PRO A 10 -11.88 7.17 13.24
CA PRO A 10 -10.68 6.59 13.84
C PRO A 10 -9.42 6.80 12.98
N PHE A 11 -9.55 6.63 11.67
CA PHE A 11 -8.43 6.76 10.74
C PHE A 11 -7.97 8.22 10.60
N PHE A 12 -8.91 9.14 10.33
CA PHE A 12 -8.59 10.57 10.20
C PHE A 12 -8.24 11.22 11.54
N GLY A 13 -8.79 10.73 12.64
CA GLY A 13 -8.48 11.16 14.00
C GLY A 13 -7.02 10.89 14.34
N LEU A 14 -6.49 9.72 13.97
CA LEU A 14 -5.07 9.38 14.15
C LEU A 14 -4.16 10.29 13.30
N ILE A 15 -4.56 10.59 12.06
CA ILE A 15 -3.84 11.55 11.20
C ILE A 15 -3.85 12.95 11.85
N PHE A 16 -5.01 13.43 12.31
CA PHE A 16 -5.14 14.74 12.93
C PHE A 16 -4.33 14.84 14.22
N LEU A 17 -4.33 13.79 15.04
CA LEU A 17 -3.56 13.72 16.27
C LEU A 17 -2.06 13.77 15.96
N GLY A 18 -1.60 13.02 14.96
CA GLY A 18 -0.23 13.12 14.45
C GLY A 18 0.12 14.52 13.94
N TYR A 19 -0.79 15.15 13.19
CA TYR A 19 -0.61 16.51 12.69
C TYR A 19 -0.48 17.52 13.83
N ALA A 20 -1.36 17.46 14.83
CA ALA A 20 -1.31 18.31 16.01
C ALA A 20 0.00 18.11 16.77
N CYS A 21 0.41 16.87 17.01
CA CYS A 21 1.69 16.56 17.65
C CYS A 21 2.88 17.14 16.86
N GLY A 22 2.93 16.94 15.54
CA GLY A 22 3.98 17.48 14.69
C GLY A 22 4.02 19.01 14.70
N ARG A 23 2.86 19.66 14.81
CA ARG A 23 2.75 21.13 14.82
C ARG A 23 3.11 21.78 16.15
N PHE A 24 2.86 21.10 17.28
CA PHE A 24 2.98 21.67 18.62
C PHE A 24 4.20 21.17 19.42
N VAL A 25 4.58 19.88 19.30
CA VAL A 25 5.59 19.27 20.18
C VAL A 25 7.04 19.55 19.72
N ARG A 26 7.24 19.87 18.43
CA ARG A 26 8.55 20.28 17.84
C ARG A 26 9.71 19.34 18.23
N LEU A 27 9.55 18.03 17.98
CA LEU A 27 10.62 17.04 18.16
C LEU A 27 11.57 16.99 16.94
N PRO A 28 12.81 16.50 17.11
CA PRO A 28 13.72 16.22 15.99
C PRO A 28 13.14 15.21 15.00
N GLU A 29 13.41 15.39 13.70
CA GLU A 29 12.93 14.49 12.64
C GLU A 29 13.54 13.08 12.71
N GLU A 30 14.66 12.90 13.42
CA GLU A 30 15.34 11.62 13.60
C GLU A 30 14.43 10.54 14.20
N GLY A 31 13.49 10.92 15.07
CA GLY A 31 12.50 9.99 15.63
C GLY A 31 11.58 9.38 14.57
N LEU A 32 11.32 10.10 13.47
CA LEU A 32 10.51 9.59 12.36
C LEU A 32 11.24 8.50 11.58
N ALA A 33 12.57 8.49 11.57
CA ALA A 33 13.35 7.46 10.88
C ALA A 33 13.14 6.08 11.51
N TRP A 34 13.25 5.97 12.84
CA TRP A 34 13.00 4.72 13.56
C TRP A 34 11.54 4.29 13.48
N LEU A 35 10.61 5.23 13.57
CA LEU A 35 9.18 4.93 13.43
C LEU A 35 8.87 4.40 12.02
N SER A 36 9.44 5.02 10.99
CA SER A 36 9.31 4.58 9.60
C SER A 36 9.96 3.21 9.38
N PHE A 37 11.14 2.95 9.97
CA PHE A 37 11.77 1.63 9.94
C PHE A 37 10.88 0.57 10.56
N PHE A 38 10.37 0.82 11.77
CA PHE A 38 9.46 -0.09 12.46
C PHE A 38 8.20 -0.38 11.61
N ILE A 39 7.58 0.66 11.05
CA ILE A 39 6.38 0.52 10.21
C ILE A 39 6.69 -0.32 8.97
N ILE A 40 7.72 0.04 8.21
CA ILE A 40 8.00 -0.54 6.88
C ILE A 40 8.62 -1.94 6.99
N TYR A 41 9.48 -2.20 7.97
CA TYR A 41 10.25 -3.44 8.02
C TYR A 41 9.77 -4.44 9.07
N VAL A 42 8.91 -4.02 10.01
CA VAL A 42 8.46 -4.89 11.11
C VAL A 42 6.93 -5.01 11.13
N ALA A 43 6.21 -3.91 11.25
CA ALA A 43 4.76 -3.93 11.46
C ALA A 43 3.97 -4.27 10.18
N LEU A 44 4.26 -3.61 9.06
CA LEU A 44 3.59 -3.87 7.79
C LEU A 44 3.84 -5.27 7.23
N PRO A 45 5.07 -5.81 7.25
CA PRO A 45 5.29 -7.21 6.86
C PRO A 45 4.46 -8.18 7.69
N ALA A 46 4.36 -7.98 9.01
CA ALA A 46 3.53 -8.80 9.87
C ALA A 46 2.03 -8.68 9.54
N LEU A 47 1.55 -7.46 9.24
CA LEU A 47 0.19 -7.21 8.78
C LEU A 47 -0.10 -7.97 7.48
N PHE A 48 0.79 -7.87 6.50
CA PHE A 48 0.62 -8.47 5.17
C PHE A 48 0.64 -9.99 5.24
N TYR A 49 1.58 -10.55 6.00
CA TYR A 49 1.63 -11.97 6.30
C TYR A 49 0.33 -12.46 6.93
N ARG A 50 -0.15 -11.79 8.00
CA ARG A 50 -1.33 -12.24 8.74
C ARG A 50 -2.61 -12.20 7.92
N ILE A 51 -2.84 -11.12 7.15
CA ILE A 51 -4.02 -11.01 6.28
C ILE A 51 -4.07 -12.18 5.29
N VAL A 52 -2.94 -12.48 4.66
CA VAL A 52 -2.88 -13.52 3.62
C VAL A 52 -2.89 -14.92 4.23
N SER A 53 -2.15 -15.16 5.32
CA SER A 53 -2.06 -16.47 5.97
C SER A 53 -3.36 -16.94 6.61
N GLN A 54 -4.23 -16.00 7.01
CA GLN A 54 -5.54 -16.28 7.62
C GLN A 54 -6.64 -16.52 6.58
N THR A 55 -6.40 -16.16 5.32
CA THR A 55 -7.38 -16.34 4.24
C THR A 55 -7.31 -17.77 3.70
N PRO A 56 -8.44 -18.50 3.59
CA PRO A 56 -8.43 -19.86 3.06
C PRO A 56 -7.83 -19.92 1.65
N PHE A 57 -6.86 -20.81 1.44
CA PHE A 57 -6.13 -20.88 0.16
C PHE A 57 -7.04 -21.15 -1.04
N ALA A 58 -8.09 -21.97 -0.86
CA ALA A 58 -9.09 -22.22 -1.90
C ALA A 58 -9.82 -20.93 -2.36
N GLN A 59 -9.96 -19.96 -1.47
CA GLN A 59 -10.55 -18.66 -1.81
C GLN A 59 -9.52 -17.70 -2.39
N LEU A 60 -8.24 -17.83 -2.02
CA LEU A 60 -7.13 -17.10 -2.64
C LEU A 60 -6.92 -17.49 -4.11
N ILE A 61 -7.28 -18.71 -4.51
CA ILE A 61 -7.28 -19.16 -5.91
C ILE A 61 -8.65 -18.94 -6.54
N ASN A 62 -9.08 -17.68 -6.62
CA ASN A 62 -10.22 -17.31 -7.45
C ASN A 62 -9.71 -16.65 -8.73
N PRO A 63 -9.44 -17.41 -9.82
CA PRO A 63 -8.82 -16.88 -11.03
C PRO A 63 -9.66 -15.79 -11.69
N GLY A 64 -11.00 -15.88 -11.62
CA GLY A 64 -11.89 -14.85 -12.14
C GLY A 64 -11.75 -13.53 -11.39
N PHE A 65 -11.73 -13.58 -10.06
CA PHE A 65 -11.55 -12.40 -9.22
C PHE A 65 -10.14 -11.82 -9.36
N ILE A 66 -9.10 -12.66 -9.33
CA ILE A 66 -7.71 -12.24 -9.53
C ILE A 66 -7.55 -11.56 -10.88
N LEU A 67 -8.10 -12.15 -11.96
CA LEU A 67 -8.02 -11.56 -13.28
C LEU A 67 -8.74 -10.21 -13.34
N ALA A 68 -9.94 -10.11 -12.75
CA ALA A 68 -10.67 -8.85 -12.68
C ALA A 68 -9.87 -7.75 -11.96
N VAL A 69 -9.30 -8.07 -10.79
CA VAL A 69 -8.47 -7.13 -10.01
C VAL A 69 -7.21 -6.74 -10.77
N VAL A 70 -6.48 -7.71 -11.32
CA VAL A 70 -5.23 -7.43 -12.04
C VAL A 70 -5.49 -6.60 -13.29
N VAL A 71 -6.54 -6.91 -14.06
CA VAL A 71 -6.88 -6.17 -15.29
C VAL A 71 -7.36 -4.76 -14.96
N SER A 72 -8.30 -4.58 -14.03
CA SER A 72 -8.80 -3.26 -13.62
C SER A 72 -7.68 -2.37 -13.06
N THR A 73 -6.87 -2.91 -12.15
CA THR A 73 -5.75 -2.21 -11.52
C THR A 73 -4.66 -1.87 -12.53
N SER A 74 -4.29 -2.82 -13.41
CA SER A 74 -3.28 -2.58 -14.44
C SER A 74 -3.74 -1.57 -15.47
N PHE A 75 -5.01 -1.62 -15.87
CA PHE A 75 -5.61 -0.65 -16.78
C PHE A 75 -5.59 0.76 -16.17
N CYS A 76 -6.03 0.92 -14.93
CA CYS A 76 -5.99 2.20 -14.24
C CYS A 76 -4.56 2.69 -14.00
N ALA A 77 -3.63 1.80 -13.64
CA ALA A 77 -2.22 2.14 -13.49
C ALA A 77 -1.59 2.60 -14.80
N LEU A 78 -1.94 1.98 -15.94
CA LEU A 78 -1.49 2.40 -17.26
C LEU A 78 -2.01 3.80 -17.60
N LEU A 79 -3.31 4.06 -17.39
CA LEU A 79 -3.89 5.38 -17.61
C LEU A 79 -3.24 6.44 -16.72
N ALA A 80 -3.03 6.13 -15.44
CA ALA A 80 -2.34 7.01 -14.50
C ALA A 80 -0.91 7.31 -14.95
N LEU A 81 -0.18 6.29 -15.42
CA LEU A 81 1.19 6.43 -15.90
C LEU A 81 1.26 7.28 -17.17
N ILE A 82 0.37 7.06 -18.15
CA ILE A 82 0.31 7.87 -19.38
C ILE A 82 0.04 9.34 -19.04
N LEU A 83 -0.95 9.58 -18.18
CA LEU A 83 -1.30 10.93 -17.73
C LEU A 83 -0.13 11.58 -16.99
N ALA A 84 0.52 10.86 -16.08
CA ALA A 84 1.65 11.35 -15.32
C ALA A 84 2.86 11.67 -16.23
N LEU A 85 3.18 10.80 -17.20
CA LEU A 85 4.24 11.04 -18.18
C LEU A 85 3.94 12.27 -19.04
N TRP A 86 2.69 12.46 -19.47
CA TRP A 86 2.28 13.62 -20.25
C TRP A 86 2.43 14.92 -19.45
N LEU A 87 1.97 14.94 -18.19
CA LEU A 87 2.04 16.12 -17.32
C LEU A 87 3.46 16.44 -16.84
N ARG A 88 4.31 15.41 -16.66
CA ARG A 88 5.71 15.52 -16.21
C ARG A 88 6.73 15.55 -17.35
N ARG A 89 6.28 15.75 -18.60
CA ARG A 89 7.14 15.87 -19.78
C ARG A 89 8.11 14.70 -19.94
N GLY A 90 7.67 13.49 -19.64
CA GLY A 90 8.44 12.25 -19.81
C GLY A 90 9.39 11.88 -18.66
N ASN A 91 9.38 12.57 -17.52
CA ASN A 91 10.15 12.15 -16.35
C ASN A 91 9.58 10.85 -15.74
N ILE A 92 10.18 9.71 -16.08
CA ILE A 92 9.74 8.38 -15.65
C ILE A 92 9.78 8.23 -14.12
N GLY A 93 10.79 8.78 -13.43
CA GLY A 93 10.92 8.66 -11.98
C GLY A 93 9.79 9.38 -11.23
N GLU A 94 9.49 10.61 -11.63
CA GLU A 94 8.36 11.37 -11.08
C GLU A 94 7.02 10.75 -11.47
N ALA A 95 6.89 10.30 -12.73
CA ALA A 95 5.68 9.66 -13.21
C ALA A 95 5.39 8.35 -12.46
N ALA A 96 6.41 7.54 -12.13
CA ALA A 96 6.26 6.33 -11.35
C ALA A 96 5.65 6.58 -9.97
N ILE A 97 6.08 7.66 -9.30
CA ILE A 97 5.51 8.07 -8.01
C ILE A 97 4.08 8.56 -8.22
N ALA A 98 3.83 9.41 -9.22
CA ALA A 98 2.50 9.94 -9.52
C ALA A 98 1.47 8.85 -9.89
N THR A 99 1.89 7.77 -10.57
CA THR A 99 1.04 6.60 -10.87
C THR A 99 0.43 5.99 -9.60
N THR A 100 1.17 5.96 -8.49
CA THR A 100 0.63 5.45 -7.21
C THR A 100 -0.52 6.31 -6.69
N VAL A 101 -0.52 7.62 -6.96
CA VAL A 101 -1.63 8.52 -6.59
C VAL A 101 -2.89 8.17 -7.36
N GLY A 102 -2.75 7.85 -8.66
CA GLY A 102 -3.86 7.60 -9.57
C GLY A 102 -4.42 6.17 -9.56
N ALA A 103 -3.67 5.19 -9.06
CA ALA A 103 -4.09 3.79 -9.16
C ALA A 103 -3.80 2.92 -7.93
N TYR A 104 -2.98 3.36 -6.96
CA TYR A 104 -2.76 2.58 -5.73
C TYR A 104 -3.64 3.12 -4.59
N ALA A 105 -4.59 2.32 -4.15
CA ALA A 105 -5.41 2.64 -2.99
C ALA A 105 -4.63 2.46 -1.68
N ASN A 106 -5.14 3.02 -0.58
CA ASN A 106 -4.57 2.80 0.75
C ASN A 106 -5.02 1.43 1.30
N VAL A 107 -4.79 0.38 0.51
CA VAL A 107 -5.26 -0.98 0.80
C VAL A 107 -4.51 -1.55 2.00
N GLY A 108 -3.25 -1.16 2.20
CA GLY A 108 -2.46 -1.59 3.35
C GLY A 108 -2.98 -1.08 4.71
N TYR A 109 -3.22 0.23 4.87
CA TYR A 109 -3.53 0.78 6.20
C TYR A 109 -5.03 0.88 6.49
N MET A 110 -5.85 1.14 5.47
CA MET A 110 -7.27 1.44 5.65
C MET A 110 -8.20 0.44 4.97
N GLY A 111 -7.72 -0.23 3.90
CA GLY A 111 -8.52 -1.10 3.04
C GLY A 111 -9.33 -2.15 3.81
N PRO A 112 -8.70 -3.21 4.35
CA PRO A 112 -9.42 -4.28 5.05
C PRO A 112 -10.34 -3.76 6.15
N GLY A 113 -9.87 -2.85 7.00
CA GLY A 113 -10.66 -2.31 8.12
C GLY A 113 -11.92 -1.58 7.66
N LEU A 114 -11.81 -0.71 6.65
CA LEU A 114 -12.96 0.01 6.10
C LEU A 114 -13.90 -0.92 5.33
N THR A 115 -13.35 -1.83 4.53
CA THR A 115 -14.12 -2.78 3.73
C THR A 115 -14.93 -3.73 4.61
N LEU A 116 -14.32 -4.28 5.66
CA LEU A 116 -15.00 -5.13 6.64
C LEU A 116 -16.12 -4.40 7.38
N ALA A 117 -15.87 -3.17 7.78
CA ALA A 117 -16.87 -2.40 8.53
C ALA A 117 -18.00 -1.86 7.64
N ALA A 118 -17.75 -1.64 6.34
CA ALA A 118 -18.77 -1.20 5.39
C ALA A 118 -19.58 -2.36 4.77
N LEU A 119 -18.91 -3.48 4.45
CA LEU A 119 -19.49 -4.60 3.68
C LEU A 119 -19.66 -5.89 4.51
N GLY A 120 -19.19 -5.91 5.76
CA GLY A 120 -19.27 -7.08 6.63
C GLY A 120 -18.10 -8.07 6.49
N GLN A 121 -18.17 -9.17 7.24
CA GLN A 121 -17.11 -10.19 7.31
C GLN A 121 -16.88 -10.91 5.97
N ASP A 122 -17.91 -11.02 5.14
CA ASP A 122 -17.82 -11.69 3.82
C ASP A 122 -16.85 -10.96 2.86
N ALA A 123 -16.58 -9.67 3.11
CA ALA A 123 -15.63 -8.90 2.33
C ALA A 123 -14.16 -9.08 2.76
N ALA A 124 -13.89 -9.85 3.82
CA ALA A 124 -12.52 -10.13 4.30
C ALA A 124 -11.64 -10.74 3.21
N THR A 125 -12.15 -11.80 2.57
CA THR A 125 -11.43 -12.55 1.53
C THR A 125 -11.20 -11.71 0.26
N PRO A 126 -12.22 -11.06 -0.33
CA PRO A 126 -12.00 -10.12 -1.43
C PRO A 126 -11.00 -9.01 -1.09
N ALA A 127 -11.06 -8.44 0.11
CA ALA A 127 -10.12 -7.42 0.54
C ALA A 127 -8.69 -7.94 0.65
N ALA A 128 -8.50 -9.16 1.16
CA ALA A 128 -7.19 -9.82 1.22
C ALA A 128 -6.62 -10.11 -0.18
N LEU A 129 -7.47 -10.52 -1.12
CA LEU A 129 -7.09 -10.74 -2.52
C LEU A 129 -6.66 -9.45 -3.22
N ILE A 130 -7.48 -8.40 -3.14
CA ILE A 130 -7.13 -7.07 -3.68
C ILE A 130 -5.83 -6.60 -3.05
N PHE A 131 -5.71 -6.71 -1.72
CA PHE A 131 -4.51 -6.35 -0.99
C PHE A 131 -3.26 -7.08 -1.51
N ALA A 132 -3.33 -8.40 -1.70
CA ALA A 132 -2.21 -9.20 -2.18
C ALA A 132 -1.83 -8.83 -3.63
N CYS A 133 -2.83 -8.74 -4.52
CA CYS A 133 -2.64 -8.38 -5.93
C CYS A 133 -2.04 -6.97 -6.07
N ASP A 134 -2.65 -5.96 -5.44
CA ASP A 134 -2.22 -4.57 -5.55
C ASP A 134 -0.82 -4.37 -4.96
N SER A 135 -0.56 -4.98 -3.80
CA SER A 135 0.76 -4.88 -3.16
C SER A 135 1.85 -5.48 -4.05
N LEU A 136 1.65 -6.71 -4.54
CA LEU A 136 2.60 -7.33 -5.46
C LEU A 136 2.79 -6.50 -6.74
N PHE A 137 1.70 -5.96 -7.29
CA PHE A 137 1.73 -5.17 -8.51
C PHE A 137 2.50 -3.85 -8.32
N PHE A 138 2.11 -3.00 -7.36
CA PHE A 138 2.74 -1.68 -7.19
C PHE A 138 4.13 -1.75 -6.59
N PHE A 139 4.41 -2.68 -5.66
CA PHE A 139 5.77 -2.88 -5.14
C PHE A 139 6.69 -3.56 -6.15
N THR A 140 6.17 -4.03 -7.29
CA THR A 140 6.95 -4.45 -8.46
C THR A 140 7.11 -3.31 -9.46
N LEU A 141 6.00 -2.68 -9.86
CA LEU A 141 5.95 -1.67 -10.91
C LEU A 141 6.75 -0.41 -10.57
N VAL A 142 6.62 0.11 -9.35
CA VAL A 142 7.27 1.38 -8.99
C VAL A 142 8.80 1.25 -8.95
N PRO A 143 9.40 0.24 -8.27
CA PRO A 143 10.84 0.03 -8.33
C PRO A 143 11.37 -0.29 -9.74
N LEU A 144 10.57 -0.99 -10.57
CA LEU A 144 10.90 -1.25 -11.98
C LEU A 144 11.03 0.07 -12.75
N LEU A 145 9.99 0.92 -12.71
CA LEU A 145 9.99 2.21 -13.40
C LEU A 145 11.11 3.13 -12.90
N MET A 146 11.35 3.16 -11.59
CA MET A 146 12.47 3.91 -11.00
C MET A 146 13.84 3.36 -11.41
N GLY A 147 13.97 2.03 -11.56
CA GLY A 147 15.21 1.38 -12.00
C GLY A 147 15.56 1.63 -13.47
N VAL A 148 14.55 1.82 -14.31
CA VAL A 148 14.69 2.21 -15.73
C VAL A 148 15.09 3.68 -15.85
N HIS A 149 14.71 4.53 -14.89
CA HIS A 149 15.09 5.92 -14.85
C HIS A 149 16.57 6.09 -14.45
N GLY A 150 17.44 6.37 -15.44
CA GLY A 150 18.78 6.92 -15.21
C GLY A 150 19.98 5.98 -15.38
N ARG A 151 19.94 4.93 -16.24
CA ARG A 151 21.15 4.13 -16.51
C ARG A 151 21.38 3.75 -17.97
N SER A 152 22.63 3.97 -18.39
CA SER A 152 23.30 3.50 -19.60
C SER A 152 23.86 2.07 -19.45
N GLU A 153 23.26 1.23 -18.60
CA GLU A 153 23.68 -0.15 -18.37
C GLU A 153 22.92 -1.12 -19.30
N SER A 154 23.52 -2.29 -19.56
CA SER A 154 22.86 -3.39 -20.29
C SER A 154 21.46 -3.68 -19.73
N VAL A 155 20.47 -3.79 -20.62
CA VAL A 155 19.07 -4.12 -20.32
C VAL A 155 18.96 -5.32 -19.38
N LEU A 156 19.85 -6.31 -19.54
CA LEU A 156 19.87 -7.54 -18.74
C LEU A 156 20.26 -7.28 -17.27
N HIS A 157 21.22 -6.37 -17.03
CA HIS A 157 21.68 -6.02 -15.68
C HIS A 157 20.63 -5.22 -14.93
N THR A 158 19.93 -4.33 -15.64
CA THR A 158 18.81 -3.55 -15.11
C THR A 158 17.64 -4.48 -14.73
N LEU A 159 17.28 -5.42 -15.59
CA LEU A 159 16.26 -6.45 -15.32
C LEU A 159 16.63 -7.31 -14.10
N ALA A 160 17.85 -7.82 -14.03
CA ALA A 160 18.31 -8.62 -12.89
C ALA A 160 18.27 -7.83 -11.57
N GLY A 161 18.69 -6.56 -11.60
CA GLY A 161 18.63 -5.67 -10.44
C GLY A 161 17.21 -5.38 -9.97
N VAL A 162 16.27 -5.20 -10.91
CA VAL A 162 14.85 -5.01 -10.57
C VAL A 162 14.25 -6.29 -10.00
N VAL A 163 14.42 -7.44 -10.66
CA VAL A 163 13.88 -8.72 -10.16
C VAL A 163 14.40 -8.98 -8.75
N LYS A 164 15.69 -8.75 -8.50
CA LYS A 164 16.26 -8.87 -7.16
C LYS A 164 15.53 -7.96 -6.17
N ARG A 165 15.40 -6.65 -6.46
CA ARG A 165 14.72 -5.70 -5.56
C ARG A 165 13.28 -6.09 -5.27
N VAL A 166 12.57 -6.57 -6.27
CA VAL A 166 11.17 -7.01 -6.18
C VAL A 166 11.05 -8.24 -5.30
N VAL A 167 11.86 -9.28 -5.55
CA VAL A 167 11.84 -10.53 -4.76
C VAL A 167 12.33 -10.30 -3.34
N THR A 168 13.29 -9.39 -3.12
CA THR A 168 13.79 -9.05 -1.78
C THR A 168 12.95 -7.99 -1.06
N HIS A 169 11.89 -7.46 -1.69
CA HIS A 169 11.09 -6.42 -1.08
C HIS A 169 10.36 -7.00 0.15
N PRO A 170 10.46 -6.39 1.35
CA PRO A 170 9.94 -6.97 2.59
C PRO A 170 8.44 -7.30 2.50
N PHE A 171 7.68 -6.48 1.77
CA PHE A 171 6.26 -6.70 1.54
C PHE A 171 5.97 -7.89 0.63
N ASN A 172 6.75 -8.07 -0.44
CA ASN A 172 6.56 -9.19 -1.36
C ASN A 172 6.95 -10.50 -0.68
N VAL A 173 8.04 -10.49 0.11
CA VAL A 173 8.45 -11.63 0.93
C VAL A 173 7.36 -11.99 1.95
N ALA A 174 6.82 -11.01 2.67
CA ALA A 174 5.77 -11.25 3.65
C ALA A 174 4.48 -11.81 3.03
N THR A 175 4.04 -11.24 1.90
CA THR A 175 2.87 -11.73 1.15
C THR A 175 3.11 -13.15 0.66
N LEU A 176 4.28 -13.45 0.08
CA LEU A 176 4.63 -14.80 -0.39
C LEU A 176 4.65 -15.81 0.76
N LEU A 177 5.28 -15.47 1.89
CA LEU A 177 5.26 -16.30 3.09
C LEU A 177 3.84 -16.53 3.61
N GLY A 178 2.96 -15.53 3.50
CA GLY A 178 1.55 -15.63 3.82
C GLY A 178 0.83 -16.63 2.92
N ILE A 179 1.03 -16.55 1.60
CA ILE A 179 0.45 -17.49 0.62
C ILE A 179 0.92 -18.92 0.90
N VAL A 180 2.23 -19.10 1.11
CA VAL A 180 2.82 -20.42 1.42
C VAL A 180 2.24 -20.96 2.73
N SER A 181 2.13 -20.13 3.77
CA SER A 181 1.56 -20.55 5.05
C SER A 181 0.08 -20.94 4.92
N ALA A 182 -0.70 -20.21 4.11
CA ALA A 182 -2.09 -20.56 3.82
C ALA A 182 -2.20 -21.88 3.05
N ALA A 183 -1.30 -22.14 2.10
CA ALA A 183 -1.30 -23.37 1.28
C ALA A 183 -0.97 -24.63 2.10
N PHE A 184 -0.06 -24.53 3.06
CA PHE A 184 0.34 -25.63 3.95
C PHE A 184 -0.48 -25.69 5.26
N GLU A 185 -1.49 -24.82 5.40
CA GLU A 185 -2.25 -24.63 6.65
C GLU A 185 -1.34 -24.43 7.88
N PHE A 186 -0.16 -23.84 7.66
CA PHE A 186 0.84 -23.67 8.69
C PHE A 186 0.37 -22.63 9.69
N ARG A 187 0.22 -23.06 10.95
CA ARG A 187 -0.06 -22.17 12.08
C ARG A 187 1.21 -21.96 12.88
N ALA A 188 1.59 -20.71 13.06
CA ALA A 188 2.73 -20.38 13.91
C ALA A 188 2.42 -20.78 15.37
N PRO A 189 3.44 -21.05 16.20
CA PRO A 189 3.24 -21.29 17.62
C PRO A 189 2.50 -20.11 18.28
N GLY A 190 1.60 -20.38 19.22
CA GLY A 190 0.68 -19.35 19.74
C GLY A 190 1.34 -18.07 20.28
N ALA A 191 2.58 -18.14 20.78
CA ALA A 191 3.34 -16.96 21.18
C ALA A 191 3.74 -16.08 19.98
N VAL A 192 4.17 -16.70 18.88
CA VAL A 192 4.54 -16.01 17.63
C VAL A 192 3.31 -15.40 16.98
N GLU A 193 2.17 -16.10 16.98
CA GLU A 193 0.92 -15.54 16.45
C GLU A 193 0.49 -14.28 17.21
N ARG A 194 0.54 -14.30 18.54
CA ARG A 194 0.22 -13.12 19.36
C ARG A 194 1.16 -11.95 19.06
N MET A 195 2.45 -12.23 18.91
CA MET A 195 3.43 -11.21 18.51
C MET A 195 3.08 -10.61 17.15
N LEU A 196 2.76 -11.44 16.16
CA LEU A 196 2.33 -10.99 14.84
C LEU A 196 1.04 -10.17 14.91
N ASP A 197 0.09 -10.53 15.79
CA ASP A 197 -1.13 -9.76 15.98
C ASP A 197 -0.89 -8.40 16.65
N PHE A 198 0.05 -8.30 17.59
CA PHE A 198 0.48 -7.01 18.13
C PHE A 198 1.08 -6.11 17.05
N LEU A 199 1.96 -6.66 16.22
CA LEU A 199 2.58 -5.93 15.10
C LEU A 199 1.54 -5.48 14.06
N LYS A 200 0.64 -6.39 13.67
CA LYS A 200 -0.48 -6.14 12.76
C LYS A 200 -1.35 -4.98 13.26
N ASN A 201 -1.75 -5.03 14.52
CA ASN A 201 -2.65 -4.03 15.11
C ASN A 201 -1.95 -2.66 15.32
N ALA A 202 -0.62 -2.64 15.44
CA ALA A 202 0.16 -1.40 15.53
C ALA A 202 0.40 -0.73 14.16
N ALA A 203 0.41 -1.51 13.06
CA ALA A 203 0.82 -1.03 11.75
C ALA A 203 0.00 0.17 11.24
N ALA A 204 -1.32 0.06 11.19
CA ALA A 204 -2.18 1.13 10.68
C ALA A 204 -2.17 2.38 11.59
N PRO A 205 -2.31 2.28 12.92
CA PRO A 205 -2.24 3.46 13.78
C PRO A 205 -0.92 4.21 13.72
N CYS A 206 0.21 3.49 13.77
CA CYS A 206 1.52 4.12 13.68
C CYS A 206 1.72 4.80 12.32
N ALA A 207 1.31 4.16 11.22
CA ALA A 207 1.44 4.74 9.88
C ALA A 207 0.60 6.00 9.69
N LEU A 208 -0.66 5.98 10.11
CA LEU A 208 -1.58 7.13 9.98
C LEU A 208 -1.15 8.30 10.87
N PHE A 209 -0.69 8.02 12.08
CA PHE A 209 -0.10 9.03 12.95
C PHE A 209 1.15 9.66 12.32
N THR A 210 2.07 8.83 11.81
CA THR A 210 3.32 9.28 11.17
C THR A 210 3.03 10.10 9.91
N LEU A 211 2.02 9.72 9.13
CA LEU A 211 1.53 10.49 7.99
C LEU A 211 1.09 11.89 8.43
N GLY A 212 0.30 11.98 9.50
CA GLY A 212 -0.11 13.26 10.09
C GLY A 212 1.06 14.15 10.50
N VAL A 213 2.05 13.59 11.22
CA VAL A 213 3.26 14.31 11.61
C VAL A 213 4.02 14.81 10.38
N THR A 214 4.16 13.96 9.35
CA THR A 214 4.88 14.30 8.11
C THR A 214 4.22 15.47 7.39
N VAL A 215 2.88 15.49 7.32
CA VAL A 215 2.10 16.60 6.73
C VAL A 215 2.31 17.90 7.51
N ALA A 216 2.39 17.84 8.84
CA ALA A 216 2.63 19.02 9.68
C ALA A 216 4.03 19.62 9.47
N LEU A 217 5.04 18.77 9.30
CA LEU A 217 6.43 19.18 9.14
C LEU A 217 6.78 19.57 7.70
N ARG A 218 6.08 19.02 6.71
CA ARG A 218 6.32 19.26 5.28
C ARG A 218 5.07 19.86 4.61
N PRO A 219 4.71 21.11 4.94
CA PRO A 219 3.57 21.76 4.34
C PRO A 219 3.76 21.89 2.83
N LEU A 220 2.76 21.45 2.07
CA LEU A 220 2.74 21.59 0.62
C LEU A 220 2.64 23.08 0.25
N GLY A 221 3.61 23.60 -0.50
CA GLY A 221 3.57 24.98 -0.99
C GLY A 221 2.52 25.19 -2.09
N ARG A 222 2.56 24.38 -3.15
CA ARG A 222 1.56 24.39 -4.23
C ARG A 222 1.10 22.97 -4.52
N VAL A 223 -0.21 22.78 -4.64
CA VAL A 223 -0.79 21.50 -5.07
C VAL A 223 -0.37 21.22 -6.53
N PRO A 224 0.27 20.09 -6.82
CA PRO A 224 0.62 19.72 -8.19
C PRO A 224 -0.63 19.63 -9.07
N ARG A 225 -0.58 20.20 -10.28
CA ARG A 225 -1.71 20.20 -11.23
C ARG A 225 -2.18 18.81 -11.64
N GLU A 226 -1.30 17.82 -11.56
CA GLU A 226 -1.59 16.42 -11.85
C GLU A 226 -2.41 15.71 -10.77
N LEU A 227 -2.45 16.24 -9.55
CA LEU A 227 -3.11 15.56 -8.43
C LEU A 227 -4.61 15.39 -8.69
N ALA A 228 -5.27 16.44 -9.19
CA ALA A 228 -6.70 16.42 -9.49
C ALA A 228 -7.09 15.35 -10.53
N PRO A 229 -6.50 15.30 -11.74
CA PRO A 229 -6.88 14.29 -12.72
C PRO A 229 -6.46 12.87 -12.31
N LEU A 230 -5.35 12.68 -11.58
CA LEU A 230 -4.98 11.37 -11.03
C LEU A 230 -5.98 10.89 -9.97
N LEU A 231 -6.42 11.77 -9.08
CA LEU A 231 -7.46 11.44 -8.10
C LEU A 231 -8.80 11.14 -8.77
N ALA A 232 -9.17 11.88 -9.83
CA ALA A 232 -10.38 11.61 -10.60
C ALA A 232 -10.34 10.21 -11.24
N LEU A 233 -9.20 9.81 -11.80
CA LEU A 233 -8.99 8.46 -12.31
C LEU A 233 -9.21 7.41 -11.22
N LYS A 234 -8.59 7.60 -10.05
CA LYS A 234 -8.70 6.67 -8.91
C LYS A 234 -10.11 6.58 -8.33
N LEU A 235 -10.82 7.69 -8.25
CA LEU A 235 -12.10 7.77 -7.53
C LEU A 235 -13.31 7.55 -8.43
N LEU A 236 -13.17 7.77 -9.74
CA LEU A 236 -14.26 7.63 -10.71
C LEU A 236 -14.02 6.47 -11.67
N VAL A 237 -12.84 6.39 -12.29
CA VAL A 237 -12.57 5.38 -13.33
C VAL A 237 -12.29 4.01 -12.72
N HIS A 238 -11.46 3.94 -11.67
CA HIS A 238 -11.12 2.66 -11.04
C HIS A 238 -12.32 1.90 -10.45
N PRO A 239 -13.35 2.55 -9.86
CA PRO A 239 -14.55 1.85 -9.42
C PRO A 239 -15.52 1.47 -10.55
N LEU A 240 -15.38 2.08 -11.74
CA LEU A 240 -16.25 1.80 -12.89
C LEU A 240 -15.76 0.60 -13.73
N VAL A 241 -14.48 0.26 -13.64
CA VAL A 241 -13.80 -0.82 -14.38
C VAL A 241 -13.68 -2.06 -13.50
#